data_AF-A0A1I2VVT8-F1
#
_entry.id   AF-A0A1I2VVT8-F1
#
_cell.length_a   1.000
_cell.length_b   1.000
_cell.length_c   1.000
_cell.angle_alpha   90.00
_cell.angle_beta   90.00
_cell.angle_gamma   90.00
#
_symmetry.space_group_name_H-M   'P 1'
#
loop_
_entity.id
_entity.type
_entity.pdbx_description
1 polymer ?
#
loop_
_entity_poly.entity_id
_entity_poly.type
_entity_poly.pdbx_seq_one_letter_code
_entity_poly.pdbx_strand_id
1 'polypeptide(L)' 'MTRDQLAAELNRIAKLQLSDITRAVKNGEKSIALNEVADLARRLNLLSEVIAGRPAPVAAPAPAAAAHP' A
#
# COMPACT_ATOMS: atom_id res chain seq x y z
N MET A 1 8.19 15.48 6.66
CA MET A 1 7.72 14.55 7.71
C MET A 1 8.78 14.50 8.80
N THR A 2 8.41 14.64 10.08
CA THR A 2 9.36 14.49 11.19
C THR A 2 9.62 13.01 11.48
N ARG A 3 10.67 12.70 12.24
CA ARG A 3 10.98 11.32 12.68
C ARG A 3 9.82 10.68 13.46
N ASP A 4 9.13 11.45 14.29
CA ASP A 4 8.00 10.95 15.09
C ASP A 4 6.77 10.67 14.22
N GLN A 5 6.52 11.51 13.22
CA GLN A 5 5.48 11.28 12.22
C GLN A 5 5.76 10.02 11.40
N LEU A 6 7.02 9.76 11.04
CA LEU A 6 7.44 8.52 10.38
C LEU A 6 7.14 7.29 11.24
N ALA A 7 7.55 7.33 12.51
CA ALA A 7 7.36 6.22 13.43
C ALA A 7 5.87 5.92 13.67
N ALA A 8 5.05 6.97 13.80
CA ALA A 8 3.61 6.84 13.94
C ALA A 8 2.98 6.19 12.70
N GLU A 9 3.37 6.62 11.50
CA GLU A 9 2.80 6.12 10.25
C GLU A 9 3.22 4.66 9.97
N LEU A 10 4.48 4.31 10.20
CA LEU A 10 4.95 2.91 10.11
C LEU A 10 4.17 1.99 11.06
N ASN A 11 3.95 2.44 12.30
CA ASN A 11 3.24 1.66 13.31
C ASN A 11 1.76 1.51 12.94
N ARG A 12 1.15 2.55 12.34
CA ARG A 12 -0.22 2.51 11.82
C ARG A 12 -0.37 1.51 10.68
N ILE A 13 0.50 1.58 9.67
CA ILE A 13 0.48 0.67 8.51
C ILE A 13 0.67 -0.78 8.98
N ALA A 14 1.66 -1.03 9.84
CA ALA A 14 1.94 -2.36 10.37
C ALA A 14 0.76 -2.95 11.15
N LYS A 15 0.10 -2.17 12.02
CA LYS A 15 -1.02 -2.65 12.84
C LYS A 15 -2.25 -3.03 12.02
N LEU A 16 -2.61 -2.22 11.03
CA LEU A 16 -3.75 -2.51 10.17
C LEU A 16 -3.50 -3.79 9.37
N GLN A 17 -2.37 -3.86 8.67
CA GLN A 17 -2.02 -4.97 7.79
C GLN A 17 -1.77 -6.27 8.55
N LEU A 18 -1.13 -6.22 9.73
CA LEU A 18 -0.90 -7.41 10.54
C LEU A 18 -2.21 -8.06 11.01
N SER A 19 -3.24 -7.26 11.30
CA SER A 19 -4.54 -7.78 11.72
C SER A 19 -5.22 -8.56 10.59
N ASP A 20 -5.23 -8.00 9.38
CA ASP A 20 -5.86 -8.60 8.20
C ASP A 20 -5.12 -9.85 7.74
N ILE A 21 -3.78 -9.81 7.67
CA ILE A 21 -2.94 -10.98 7.38
C ILE A 21 -3.19 -12.10 8.41
N THR A 22 -3.17 -11.77 9.70
CA THR A 22 -3.37 -12.77 10.76
C THR A 22 -4.74 -13.44 10.63
N ARG A 23 -5.78 -12.65 10.33
CA ARG A 23 -7.14 -13.17 10.14
C ARG A 23 -7.22 -14.09 8.92
N ALA A 24 -6.70 -13.64 7.77
CA ALA A 24 -6.69 -14.43 6.54
C ALA A 24 -5.94 -15.76 6.71
N VAL A 25 -4.78 -15.74 7.38
CA VAL A 25 -4.01 -16.96 7.69
C VAL A 25 -4.80 -17.91 8.60
N LYS A 26 -5.43 -17.38 9.66
CA LYS A 26 -6.27 -18.19 10.57
C LYS A 26 -7.46 -18.83 9.86
N ASN A 27 -8.03 -18.13 8.89
CA ASN A 27 -9.16 -18.62 8.10
C ASN A 27 -8.75 -19.56 6.94
N GLY A 28 -7.45 -19.76 6.69
CA GLY A 28 -6.95 -20.56 5.58
C GLY A 28 -7.04 -19.85 4.21
N GLU A 29 -7.30 -18.55 4.18
CA GLU A 29 -7.49 -17.72 2.99
C GLU A 29 -6.13 -17.31 2.39
N LYS A 30 -5.40 -18.27 1.82
CA LYS A 30 -4.01 -18.07 1.34
C LYS A 30 -3.86 -16.92 0.35
N SER A 31 -4.77 -16.78 -0.61
CA SER A 31 -4.72 -15.71 -1.60
C SER A 31 -4.94 -14.33 -0.98
N ILE A 32 -5.83 -14.23 0.00
CA ILE A 32 -6.10 -12.99 0.73
C ILE A 32 -4.87 -12.62 1.56
N ALA A 33 -4.31 -13.56 2.31
CA ALA A 33 -3.09 -13.31 3.09
C ALA A 33 -1.93 -12.82 2.22
N LEU A 34 -1.72 -13.42 1.03
CA LEU A 34 -0.69 -12.96 0.09
C LEU A 34 -0.98 -11.57 -0.48
N ASN A 35 -2.25 -11.28 -0.76
CA ASN A 35 -2.66 -9.96 -1.25
C ASN A 35 -2.42 -8.87 -0.20
N GLU A 36 -2.71 -9.13 1.07
CA GLU A 36 -2.43 -8.19 2.16
C GLU A 36 -0.93 -7.97 2.34
N VAL A 37 -0.09 -9.01 2.25
CA VAL A 37 1.37 -8.84 2.26
C VAL A 37 1.86 -7.96 1.10
N ALA A 38 1.30 -8.15 -0.09
CA ALA A 38 1.63 -7.32 -1.25
C ALA A 38 1.16 -5.87 -1.06
N ASP A 39 0.01 -5.64 -0.43
CA ASP A 39 -0.49 -4.30 -0.13
C ASP A 39 0.36 -3.57 0.91
N LEU A 40 0.77 -4.28 1.97
CA LEU A 40 1.74 -3.78 2.94
C LEU A 40 3.03 -3.32 2.25
N ALA A 41 3.60 -4.14 1.36
CA ALA A 41 4.81 -3.79 0.62
C ALA A 41 4.62 -2.52 -0.24
N ARG A 42 3.48 -2.40 -0.93
CA ARG A 42 3.15 -1.19 -1.72
C ARG A 42 3.08 0.07 -0.85
N ARG A 43 2.41 -0.01 0.31
CA ARG A 43 2.27 1.14 1.23
C ARG A 43 3.61 1.58 1.80
N LEU A 44 4.47 0.63 2.16
CA LEU A 44 5.82 0.94 2.65
C LEU A 44 6.68 1.61 1.57
N ASN A 45 6.57 1.18 0.31
CA ASN A 45 7.24 1.84 -0.81
C ASN A 45 6.71 3.26 -1.06
N LEU A 46 5.39 3.48 -0.99
CA LEU A 46 4.83 4.83 -1.12
C LEU A 46 5.33 5.75 0.00
N LEU A 47 5.40 5.23 1.24
CA LEU A 47 5.94 5.97 2.36
C LEU A 47 7.43 6.30 2.17
N SER A 48 8.22 5.38 1.64
CA SER A 48 9.65 5.60 1.38
C SER A 48 9.88 6.68 0.30
N GLU A 49 9.08 6.69 -0.77
CA GLU A 49 9.17 7.70 -1.82
C GLU A 49 8.80 9.10 -1.30
N VAL A 50 7.78 9.21 -0.44
CA VAL A 50 7.41 10.46 0.24
C VAL A 50 8.54 10.98 1.13
N ILE A 51 9.23 10.08 1.86
CA ILE A 51 10.40 10.46 2.68
C ILE A 51 11.58 10.90 1.81
N ALA A 52 11.82 10.20 0.69
CA ALA A 52 12.89 10.52 -0.25
C ALA A 52 12.65 11.83 -1.01
N GLY A 53 11.49 12.46 -0.85
CA GLY A 53 11.11 13.67 -1.58
C GLY A 53 10.89 13.43 -3.07
N ARG A 54 10.68 12.17 -3.49
CA ARG A 54 10.37 11.84 -4.87
C ARG A 54 8.87 12.07 -5.08
N PRO A 55 8.46 12.84 -6.10
CA PRO A 55 7.04 12.97 -6.42
C PRO A 55 6.51 11.59 -6.82
N ALA A 56 5.35 11.21 -6.27
CA ALA A 56 4.67 9.98 -6.65
C ALA A 56 4.46 9.98 -8.18
N PRO A 57 4.72 8.85 -8.87
CA PRO A 57 4.49 8.77 -10.30
C PRO A 57 3.01 9.06 -10.56
N VAL A 58 2.75 10.16 -11.26
CA VAL A 58 1.40 10.52 -11.71
C VAL A 58 0.96 9.39 -12.63
N ALA A 59 -0.05 8.62 -12.22
CA ALA A 59 -0.64 7.61 -13.09
C ALA A 59 -1.07 8.31 -14.39
N ALA A 60 -0.48 7.91 -15.52
CA ALA A 60 -0.86 8.45 -16.81
C ALA A 60 -2.37 8.24 -16.99
N PRO A 61 -3.13 9.27 -17.40
CA PRO A 61 -4.55 9.11 -17.65
C PRO A 61 -4.73 7.99 -18.67
N ALA A 62 -5.57 7.01 -18.33
CA ALA A 62 -5.94 5.92 -19.22
C ALA A 62 -6.43 6.53 -20.56
N PRO A 63 -6.00 6.00 -21.71
CA PRO A 63 -6.44 6.55 -22.99
C PRO A 63 -7.95 6.47 -23.06
N ALA A 64 -8.59 7.62 -23.25
CA ALA A 64 -10.02 7.72 -23.48
C ALA A 64 -10.39 6.73 -24.58
N ALA A 65 -11.26 5.77 -24.26
CA ALA A 65 -11.81 4.84 -25.22
C ALA A 65 -12.34 5.65 -26.40
N ALA A 66 -11.77 5.40 -27.58
CA ALA A 66 -12.18 6.03 -28.82
C ALA A 66 -13.68 5.75 -29.03
N ALA A 67 -14.48 6.82 -28.95
CA ALA A 67 -15.84 6.80 -29.42
C ALA A 67 -15.78 6.60 -30.95
N HIS A 68 -16.17 5.43 -31.42
CA HIS A 68 -16.44 5.20 -32.84
C HIS A 68 -17.90 5.58 -33.14
N PRO A 69 -18.15 6.33 -34.24
CA PRO A 69 -19.50 6.59 -34.76
C PRO A 69 -20.13 5.35 -35.41
#